data_AF-A0A346RYW4-F1
#
_entry.id   AF-A0A346RYW4-F1
#
_cell.length_a   1.000
_cell.length_b   1.000
_cell.length_c   1.000
_cell.angle_alpha   90.00
_cell.angle_beta   90.00
_cell.angle_gamma   90.00
#
_symmetry.space_group_name_H-M   'P 1'
#
loop_
_entity.id
_entity.type
_entity.pdbx_description
1 polymer ?
#
loop_
_entity_poly.entity_id
_entity_poly.type
_entity_poly.pdbx_seq_one_letter_code
_entity_poly.pdbx_strand_id
1 'polypeptide(L)'
;MQRKNAGFTLIELMIVVAIIGILAAVAIPSYQGYVLKAQVNRAVGELSTYKTSFETQMSGSGSVTNNALGYTPSNLTTGDAATDIAVVNADGSGHIQVTMGGNAHPNLAGVLLKFVRSAGGTWQCEIDPSAAPRWSDVFSPDSCTVI
;
A
#
# COMPACT_ATOMS: atom_id res chain seq x y z
N MET A 1 0.64 -47.51 -37.42
CA MET A 1 1.29 -46.25 -37.84
C MET A 1 1.89 -45.57 -36.61
N GLN A 2 3.21 -45.66 -36.43
CA GLN A 2 3.90 -44.89 -35.38
C GLN A 2 3.94 -43.42 -35.80
N ARG A 3 3.30 -42.55 -35.01
CA ARG A 3 3.43 -41.10 -35.16
C ARG A 3 4.86 -40.74 -34.77
N LYS A 4 5.64 -40.17 -35.69
CA LYS A 4 6.94 -39.58 -35.36
C LYS A 4 6.67 -38.35 -34.50
N ASN A 5 7.07 -38.39 -33.23
CA ASN A 5 7.10 -37.20 -32.39
C ASN A 5 8.13 -36.24 -33.01
N ALA A 6 7.66 -35.18 -33.67
CA ALA A 6 8.51 -34.10 -34.13
C ALA A 6 8.93 -33.29 -32.89
N GLY A 7 10.22 -33.36 -32.54
CA GLY A 7 10.80 -32.52 -31.50
C GLY A 7 10.99 -31.08 -31.99
N PHE A 8 11.04 -30.14 -31.04
CA PHE A 8 11.35 -28.73 -31.32
C PHE A 8 12.83 -28.58 -31.69
N THR A 9 13.15 -27.74 -32.68
CA THR A 9 14.55 -27.48 -33.05
C THR A 9 15.19 -26.48 -32.09
N LEU A 10 16.52 -26.56 -31.96
CA LEU A 10 17.28 -25.64 -31.12
C LEU A 10 17.15 -24.19 -31.61
N ILE A 11 17.09 -23.98 -32.93
CA ILE A 11 16.91 -22.64 -33.52
C ILE A 11 15.52 -22.07 -33.23
N GLU A 12 14.46 -22.88 -33.29
CA GLU A 12 13.12 -22.42 -32.91
C GLU A 12 13.09 -22.01 -31.43
N LEU A 13 13.75 -22.79 -30.56
CA LEU A 13 13.81 -22.46 -29.12
C LEU A 13 14.57 -21.16 -28.88
N MET A 14 15.68 -20.93 -29.58
CA MET A 14 16.46 -19.69 -29.47
C MET A 14 15.66 -18.45 -29.91
N ILE A 15 14.90 -18.55 -31.01
CA ILE A 15 14.05 -17.44 -31.48
C ILE A 15 12.95 -17.14 -30.46
N VAL A 16 12.30 -18.17 -29.90
CA VAL A 16 11.27 -18.00 -28.89
C VAL A 16 11.83 -17.30 -27.64
N VAL A 17 13.00 -17.73 -27.15
CA VAL A 17 13.65 -17.10 -25.99
C VAL A 17 14.05 -15.65 -26.30
N ALA A 18 14.52 -15.35 -27.50
CA ALA A 18 14.86 -13.99 -27.92
C ALA A 18 13.63 -13.06 -27.92
N ILE A 19 12.51 -13.52 -28.47
CA ILE A 19 11.24 -12.76 -28.49
C ILE A 19 10.72 -12.54 -27.06
N ILE A 20 10.70 -13.59 -26.23
CA ILE A 20 10.29 -13.47 -24.82
C ILE A 20 11.22 -12.51 -24.06
N GLY A 21 12.52 -12.54 -24.32
CA GLY A 21 13.49 -11.63 -23.72
C GLY A 21 13.20 -10.16 -24.02
N ILE A 22 12.89 -9.83 -25.28
CA ILE A 22 12.52 -8.46 -25.69
C ILE A 22 11.22 -8.01 -25.00
N LEU A 23 10.20 -8.87 -25.01
CA LEU A 23 8.91 -8.56 -24.36
C LEU A 23 9.07 -8.37 -22.84
N ALA A 24 9.87 -9.21 -22.19
CA ALA A 24 10.13 -9.14 -20.75
C ALA A 24 10.84 -7.85 -20.35
N ALA A 25 11.79 -7.38 -21.16
CA ALA A 25 12.53 -6.14 -20.89
C ALA A 25 11.62 -4.90 -20.79
N VAL A 26 10.53 -4.87 -21.57
CA VAL A 26 9.55 -3.77 -21.54
C VAL A 26 8.46 -4.02 -20.49
N ALA A 27 7.99 -5.26 -20.36
CA ALA A 27 6.88 -5.60 -19.49
C ALA A 27 7.23 -5.56 -17.99
N ILE A 28 8.43 -6.00 -17.59
CA ILE A 28 8.81 -6.12 -16.17
C ILE A 28 8.80 -4.74 -15.47
N PRO A 29 9.44 -3.68 -16.01
CA PRO A 29 9.41 -2.36 -15.36
C PRO A 29 7.99 -1.80 -15.21
N SER A 30 7.14 -2.00 -16.23
CA SER A 30 5.74 -1.55 -16.18
C SER A 30 4.92 -2.33 -15.15
N TYR A 31 5.14 -3.64 -15.02
CA TYR A 31 4.42 -4.47 -14.06
C TYR A 31 4.80 -4.14 -12.61
N GLN A 32 6.08 -3.82 -12.36
CA GLN A 32 6.53 -3.39 -11.03
C GLN A 32 5.74 -2.16 -10.56
N GLY A 33 5.58 -1.13 -11.40
CA GLY A 33 4.80 0.07 -11.03
C GLY A 33 3.34 -0.25 -10.63
N TYR A 34 2.70 -1.21 -11.31
CA TYR A 34 1.36 -1.67 -10.96
C TYR A 34 1.33 -2.36 -9.59
N VAL A 35 2.31 -3.22 -9.30
CA VAL A 35 2.40 -3.90 -8.00
C VAL A 35 2.61 -2.88 -6.88
N LEU A 36 3.45 -1.86 -7.09
CA LEU A 36 3.67 -0.80 -6.09
C LEU A 36 2.37 -0.03 -5.82
N LYS A 37 1.67 0.44 -6.86
CA LYS A 37 0.37 1.11 -6.70
C LYS A 37 -0.66 0.23 -6.02
N ALA A 38 -0.70 -1.07 -6.35
CA ALA A 38 -1.62 -2.02 -5.72
C ALA A 38 -1.35 -2.19 -4.22
N GLN A 39 -0.07 -2.24 -3.80
CA GLN A 39 0.30 -2.32 -2.39
C GLN A 39 -0.10 -1.06 -1.61
N VAL A 40 0.12 0.13 -2.18
CA VAL A 40 -0.33 1.40 -1.57
C VAL A 40 -1.85 1.43 -1.46
N ASN A 41 -2.58 1.11 -2.53
CA ASN A 41 -4.04 1.04 -2.53
C ASN A 41 -4.58 0.07 -1.47
N ARG A 42 -3.94 -1.10 -1.31
CA ARG A 42 -4.30 -2.07 -0.29
C ARG A 42 -4.12 -1.49 1.11
N ALA A 43 -2.96 -0.90 1.41
CA ALA A 43 -2.68 -0.34 2.72
C ALA A 43 -3.60 0.86 3.05
N VAL A 44 -3.86 1.74 2.08
CA VAL A 44 -4.86 2.82 2.23
C VAL A 44 -6.26 2.25 2.47
N GLY A 45 -6.64 1.21 1.74
CA GLY A 45 -7.92 0.53 1.91
C GLY A 45 -8.06 -0.07 3.32
N GLU A 46 -7.06 -0.82 3.77
CA GLU A 46 -7.00 -1.39 5.13
C GLU A 46 -7.09 -0.30 6.19
N LEU A 47 -6.33 0.78 6.06
CA LEU A 47 -6.35 1.91 7.00
C LEU A 47 -7.71 2.62 7.04
N SER A 48 -8.41 2.71 5.90
CA SER A 48 -9.70 3.40 5.80
C SER A 48 -10.81 2.72 6.61
N THR A 49 -10.69 1.41 6.87
CA THR A 49 -11.69 0.64 7.63
C THR A 49 -11.81 1.11 9.09
N TYR A 50 -10.73 1.66 9.65
CA TYR A 50 -10.68 2.08 11.05
C TYR A 50 -11.34 3.44 11.31
N LYS A 51 -11.70 4.20 10.26
CA LYS A 51 -12.35 5.52 10.40
C LYS A 51 -13.68 5.42 11.14
N THR A 52 -14.51 4.43 10.82
CA THR A 52 -15.82 4.26 11.46
C THR A 52 -15.69 3.94 12.94
N SER A 53 -14.74 3.06 13.30
CA SER A 53 -14.44 2.73 14.69
C SER A 53 -13.90 3.95 15.43
N PHE A 54 -13.04 4.74 14.78
CA PHE A 54 -12.53 6.00 15.32
C PHE A 54 -13.67 6.97 15.67
N GLU A 55 -14.61 7.23 14.74
CA GLU A 55 -15.75 8.13 14.99
C GLU A 55 -16.65 7.64 16.14
N THR A 56 -16.81 6.31 16.23
CA THR A 56 -17.61 5.68 17.28
C THR A 56 -16.99 5.91 18.66
N GLN A 57 -15.68 5.70 18.78
CA GLN A 57 -14.96 5.93 20.04
C GLN A 57 -14.94 7.41 20.41
N MET A 58 -14.76 8.28 19.42
CA MET A 58 -14.75 9.72 19.61
C MET A 58 -16.09 10.27 20.10
N SER A 59 -17.21 9.72 19.62
CA SER A 59 -18.56 10.09 20.06
C SER A 59 -18.94 9.49 21.42
N GLY A 60 -18.41 8.30 21.74
CA GLY A 60 -18.73 7.53 22.93
C GLY A 60 -17.91 7.87 24.18
N SER A 61 -17.11 8.94 24.17
CA SER A 61 -16.13 9.29 25.23
C SER A 61 -15.07 8.20 25.53
N GLY A 62 -14.83 7.30 24.58
CA GLY A 62 -13.82 6.25 24.68
C GLY A 62 -12.44 6.72 24.25
N SER A 63 -11.39 6.04 24.74
CA SER A 63 -10.02 6.26 24.24
C SER A 63 -9.85 5.60 22.88
N VAL A 64 -9.29 6.33 21.92
CA VAL A 64 -8.98 5.80 20.59
C VAL A 64 -7.64 5.08 20.65
N THR A 65 -7.68 3.78 20.93
CA THR A 65 -6.52 2.88 20.98
C THR A 65 -6.63 1.81 19.91
N ASN A 66 -5.52 1.14 19.58
CA ASN A 66 -5.49 0.02 18.64
C ASN A 66 -6.50 -1.07 19.01
N ASN A 67 -6.60 -1.41 20.29
CA ASN A 67 -7.56 -2.41 20.77
C ASN A 67 -9.01 -1.95 20.55
N ALA A 68 -9.31 -0.68 20.82
CA ALA A 68 -10.64 -0.11 20.62
C ALA A 68 -11.04 0.02 19.14
N LEU A 69 -10.04 0.17 18.25
CA LEU A 69 -10.23 0.21 16.80
C LEU A 69 -10.31 -1.19 16.17
N GLY A 70 -9.87 -2.24 16.88
CA GLY A 70 -9.69 -3.57 16.31
C GLY A 70 -8.52 -3.64 15.33
N TYR A 71 -7.49 -2.81 15.55
CA TYR A 71 -6.34 -2.73 14.66
C TYR A 71 -5.56 -4.05 14.62
N THR A 72 -5.33 -4.53 13.40
CA THR A 72 -4.42 -5.66 13.13
C THR A 72 -3.31 -5.19 12.19
N PRO A 73 -2.03 -5.30 12.59
CA PRO A 73 -0.92 -4.91 11.73
C PRO A 73 -0.92 -5.65 10.40
N SER A 74 -0.73 -4.90 9.31
CA SER A 74 -0.60 -5.45 7.97
C SER A 74 0.82 -5.98 7.76
N ASN A 75 0.96 -7.01 6.92
CA ASN A 75 2.28 -7.48 6.51
C ASN A 75 3.01 -6.48 5.58
N LEU A 76 2.33 -5.44 5.10
CA LEU A 76 2.85 -4.37 4.24
C LEU A 76 3.19 -3.09 5.02
N THR A 77 3.05 -3.07 6.34
CA THR A 77 3.38 -1.92 7.18
C THR A 77 4.33 -2.32 8.28
N THR A 78 5.04 -1.33 8.85
CA THR A 78 5.92 -1.53 10.02
C THR A 78 5.19 -1.33 11.34
N GLY A 79 3.85 -1.27 11.34
CA GLY A 79 3.05 -1.02 12.53
C GLY A 79 3.18 -2.15 13.55
N ASP A 80 3.30 -1.78 14.82
CA ASP A 80 3.21 -2.71 15.94
C ASP A 80 1.82 -2.55 16.58
N ALA A 81 1.21 -3.66 17.01
CA ALA A 81 -0.04 -3.63 17.76
C ALA A 81 0.11 -2.84 19.08
N ALA A 82 1.33 -2.75 19.63
CA ALA A 82 1.61 -2.04 20.87
C ALA A 82 1.66 -0.50 20.74
N THR A 83 1.84 0.05 19.52
CA THR A 83 1.90 1.51 19.30
C THR A 83 0.61 1.96 18.63
N ASP A 84 -0.14 2.84 19.29
CA ASP A 84 -1.41 3.33 18.76
C ASP A 84 -1.23 4.03 17.40
N ILE A 85 -1.98 3.58 16.40
CA ILE A 85 -1.95 4.15 15.05
C ILE A 85 -2.76 5.43 14.95
N ALA A 86 -3.57 5.72 15.97
CA ALA A 86 -4.51 6.83 15.99
C ALA A 86 -4.14 7.84 17.07
N VAL A 87 -4.28 9.11 16.74
CA VAL A 87 -4.10 10.23 17.67
C VAL A 87 -5.33 11.12 17.58
N VAL A 88 -5.83 11.55 18.74
CA VAL A 88 -6.93 12.50 18.87
C VAL A 88 -6.42 13.76 19.57
N ASN A 89 -6.70 14.90 18.99
CA ASN A 89 -6.38 16.21 19.54
C ASN A 89 -7.57 16.74 20.35
N ALA A 90 -7.30 17.67 21.27
CA ALA A 90 -8.32 18.24 22.15
C ALA A 90 -9.40 19.05 21.40
N ASP A 91 -9.08 19.57 20.22
CA ASP A 91 -10.01 20.29 19.33
C ASP A 91 -10.95 19.35 18.55
N GLY A 92 -10.79 18.04 18.72
CA GLY A 92 -11.52 17.02 17.98
C GLY A 92 -10.96 16.74 16.59
N SER A 93 -9.81 17.32 16.21
CA SER A 93 -9.05 16.82 15.07
C SER A 93 -8.26 15.57 15.45
N GLY A 94 -7.69 14.89 14.47
CA GLY A 94 -6.86 13.72 14.74
C GLY A 94 -6.33 13.10 13.46
N HIS A 95 -5.65 11.98 13.61
CA HIS A 95 -5.24 11.20 12.45
C HIS A 95 -5.13 9.72 12.79
N ILE A 96 -5.17 8.90 11.74
CA ILE A 96 -4.82 7.50 11.76
C ILE A 96 -3.65 7.33 10.78
N GLN A 97 -2.54 6.75 11.21
CA GLN A 97 -1.35 6.64 10.36
C GLN A 97 -0.65 5.29 10.47
N VAL A 98 -0.06 4.86 9.36
CA VAL A 98 0.81 3.69 9.29
C VAL A 98 1.97 3.98 8.35
N THR A 99 3.14 3.40 8.63
CA THR A 99 4.29 3.48 7.73
C THR A 99 4.39 2.21 6.91
N MET A 100 4.52 2.35 5.60
CA MET A 100 4.75 1.25 4.67
C MET A 100 6.12 0.61 4.94
N GLY A 101 6.14 -0.71 4.94
CA GLY A 101 7.35 -1.51 5.15
C GLY A 101 7.03 -2.98 5.42
N GLY A 102 7.91 -3.70 6.12
CA GLY A 102 7.75 -5.15 6.26
C GLY A 102 7.94 -5.86 4.91
N ASN A 103 6.90 -6.53 4.41
CA ASN A 103 6.91 -7.21 3.10
C ASN A 103 6.48 -6.33 1.93
N ALA A 104 6.26 -5.03 2.15
CA ALA A 104 6.07 -4.09 1.05
C ALA A 104 7.31 -4.06 0.15
N HIS A 105 7.12 -3.71 -1.13
CA HIS A 105 8.22 -3.56 -2.07
C HIS A 105 9.23 -2.53 -1.51
N PRO A 106 10.56 -2.75 -1.62
CA PRO A 106 11.56 -1.88 -1.00
C PRO A 106 11.47 -0.40 -1.37
N ASN A 107 10.91 -0.07 -2.55
CA ASN A 107 10.69 1.31 -2.98
C ASN A 107 9.58 2.04 -2.20
N LEU A 108 8.71 1.31 -1.49
CA LEU A 108 7.64 1.87 -0.65
C LEU A 108 8.04 1.94 0.82
N ALA A 109 9.18 1.38 1.21
CA ALA A 109 9.62 1.41 2.60
C ALA A 109 9.81 2.86 3.07
N GLY A 110 9.17 3.19 4.20
CA GLY A 110 9.22 4.53 4.80
C GLY A 110 8.09 5.48 4.37
N VAL A 111 7.24 5.11 3.40
CA VAL A 111 6.09 5.95 3.03
C VAL A 111 5.08 5.98 4.18
N LEU A 112 4.76 7.16 4.70
CA LEU A 112 3.77 7.35 5.75
C LEU A 112 2.40 7.58 5.11
N LEU A 113 1.46 6.66 5.35
CA LEU A 113 0.07 6.79 4.95
C LEU A 113 -0.73 7.34 6.14
N LYS A 114 -1.47 8.41 5.92
CA LYS A 114 -2.21 9.10 6.96
C LYS A 114 -3.63 9.42 6.50
N PHE A 115 -4.60 9.14 7.36
CA PHE A 115 -5.92 9.73 7.26
C PHE A 115 -6.04 10.82 8.31
N VAL A 116 -6.14 12.06 7.88
CA VAL A 116 -6.32 13.22 8.75
C VAL A 116 -7.81 13.51 8.90
N ARG A 117 -8.25 13.65 10.15
CA ARG A 117 -9.60 14.08 10.50
C ARG A 117 -9.54 15.53 10.95
N SER A 118 -10.31 16.39 10.28
CA SER A 118 -10.57 17.76 10.75
C SER A 118 -11.46 17.77 12.00
N ALA A 119 -11.44 18.84 12.78
CA ALA A 119 -12.36 19.02 13.91
C ALA A 119 -13.84 18.89 13.50
N GLY A 120 -14.16 19.28 12.26
CA GLY A 120 -15.50 19.13 11.65
C GLY A 120 -15.86 17.72 11.18
N GLY A 121 -15.01 16.71 11.41
CA GLY A 121 -15.29 15.30 11.07
C GLY A 121 -15.07 14.93 9.59
N THR A 122 -14.50 15.82 8.79
CA THR A 122 -14.11 15.48 7.42
C THR A 122 -12.75 14.77 7.43
N TRP A 123 -12.66 13.68 6.66
CA TRP A 123 -11.44 12.89 6.50
C TRP A 123 -10.74 13.20 5.17
N GLN A 124 -9.42 13.35 5.22
CA GLN A 124 -8.55 13.49 4.06
C GLN A 124 -7.45 12.44 4.10
N CYS A 125 -7.15 11.83 2.95
CA CYS A 125 -6.03 10.92 2.81
C CYS A 125 -4.79 11.70 2.41
N GLU A 126 -3.73 11.57 3.18
CA GLU A 126 -2.42 12.18 2.96
C GLU A 126 -1.35 11.08 2.87
N ILE A 127 -0.44 11.23 1.93
CA ILE A 127 0.73 10.36 1.77
C ILE A 127 1.96 11.23 1.92
N ASP A 128 2.82 10.90 2.88
CA ASP A 128 4.10 11.54 3.11
C ASP A 128 5.23 10.57 2.71
N PRO A 129 5.88 10.80 1.55
CA PRO A 129 6.96 9.97 1.07
C PRO A 129 8.35 10.48 1.50
N SER A 130 8.45 11.43 2.43
CA SER A 130 9.73 12.09 2.78
C SER A 130 10.84 11.12 3.22
N ALA A 131 10.48 9.99 3.84
CA ALA A 131 11.41 8.93 4.23
C ALA A 131 11.59 7.82 3.17
N ALA A 132 10.97 7.95 1.98
CA ALA A 132 10.98 6.98 0.90
C ALA A 132 11.67 7.53 -0.37
N PRO A 133 13.01 7.41 -0.51
CA PRO A 133 13.77 8.06 -1.58
C PRO A 133 13.48 7.52 -2.99
N ARG A 134 12.75 6.41 -3.10
CA ARG A 134 12.37 5.76 -4.38
C ARG A 134 10.87 5.89 -4.67
N TRP A 135 10.17 6.75 -3.93
CA TRP A 135 8.78 7.05 -4.18
C TRP A 135 8.59 7.74 -5.54
N SER A 136 7.42 7.53 -6.12
CA SER A 136 6.92 8.27 -7.27
C SER A 136 5.42 8.48 -7.10
N ASP A 137 4.93 9.68 -7.39
CA ASP A 137 3.53 10.05 -7.18
C ASP A 137 2.55 9.21 -8.02
N VAL A 138 3.05 8.53 -9.06
CA VAL A 138 2.26 7.57 -9.84
C VAL A 138 1.79 6.36 -9.02
N PHE A 139 2.42 6.08 -7.89
CA PHE A 139 2.01 5.03 -6.96
C PHE A 139 0.84 5.46 -6.06
N SER A 140 0.55 6.77 -5.95
CA SER A 140 -0.56 7.28 -5.16
C SER A 140 -1.92 6.90 -5.76
N PRO A 141 -2.91 6.52 -4.94
CA PRO A 141 -4.31 6.52 -5.35
C PRO A 141 -4.82 7.95 -5.59
N ASP A 142 -5.77 8.09 -6.51
CA ASP A 142 -6.34 9.41 -6.87
C ASP A 142 -7.16 10.04 -5.72
N SER A 143 -7.55 9.23 -4.73
CA SER A 143 -8.27 9.67 -3.53
C SER A 143 -7.36 10.24 -2.44
N CYS A 144 -6.04 10.19 -2.63
CA CYS A 144 -5.04 10.63 -1.66
C CYS A 144 -4.19 11.75 -2.22
N THR A 145 -3.87 12.72 -1.35
CA THR A 145 -2.97 13.83 -1.68
C THR A 145 -1.57 13.50 -1.18
N VAL A 146 -0.56 13.68 -2.03
CA VAL A 146 0.85 13.57 -1.62
C VAL A 146 1.28 14.91 -1.04
N ILE A 147 1.90 14.91 0.13
CA ILE A 147 2.35 16.10 0.87
C ILE A 147 3.87 16.19 0.98
#